data_AF-A0A0F7S8J7-F1
#
_entry.id   AF-A0A0F7S8J7-F1
#
_cell.length_a   1.000
_cell.length_b   1.000
_cell.length_c   1.000
_cell.angle_alpha   90.00
_cell.angle_beta   90.00
_cell.angle_gamma   90.00
#
_symmetry.space_group_name_H-M   'P 1'
#
loop_
_entity.id
_entity.type
_entity.pdbx_description
1 polymer ?
#
loop_
_entity_poly.entity_id
_entity_poly.type
_entity_poly.pdbx_seq_one_letter_code
_entity_poly.pdbx_strand_id
1 'polypeptide(L)'
;MPSIRPPHRPSSLRSNTNSESGSIKPIQEEVVSNDGSISAAAEPSPTERSPLLSLRRHHHANSYHLPPPSRQSKPKSLCNSILVLLAIFTFAIITSIVLKNLLGEFDDNPTDDPSPTDPRGRRHPAILASGRKAGVATENEVCSNVGMDVLLEKGTAVDAAVASTLCVGVLNMFSSGIGGGGFMIVRDPTPCFDKRGKKDDCVEHTTIDFRETAPAAANKTMYVGRVPKAQFGGLAVGVPGELRGLQEAHKRYGKLPWKRLVQPSIELAKSATVSKELARRLSYFGEFMYDDPTWREIFVDEATGELKKEGDTFHRPAYARTLQTIADHGPDAFYTGSIAR
;
A
#
# COMPACT_ATOMS: atom_id res chain seq x y z
N MET A 1 -54.79 15.03 -4.68
CA MET A 1 -53.60 15.36 -5.49
C MET A 1 -52.45 14.41 -5.11
N PRO A 2 -51.54 14.10 -6.04
CA PRO A 2 -51.09 12.74 -6.36
C PRO A 2 -49.82 12.24 -5.65
N SER A 3 -49.63 10.92 -5.78
CA SER A 3 -48.40 10.08 -5.80
C SER A 3 -47.06 10.79 -6.09
N ILE A 4 -45.96 10.31 -5.48
CA ILE A 4 -44.73 9.79 -6.14
C ILE A 4 -43.60 9.56 -5.08
N ARG A 5 -42.84 8.46 -5.25
CA ARG A 5 -41.74 7.91 -4.40
C ARG A 5 -40.42 8.71 -4.49
N PRO A 6 -39.44 8.41 -3.60
CA PRO A 6 -38.01 8.43 -3.95
C PRO A 6 -37.33 7.04 -3.82
N PRO A 7 -36.07 6.89 -4.32
CA PRO A 7 -35.56 5.64 -4.91
C PRO A 7 -34.59 4.82 -4.04
N HIS A 8 -34.32 3.59 -4.50
CA HIS A 8 -33.42 2.58 -3.93
C HIS A 8 -31.92 2.91 -4.05
N ARG A 9 -31.11 2.39 -3.11
CA ARG A 9 -29.68 2.04 -3.29
C ARG A 9 -29.42 0.58 -2.89
N PRO A 10 -28.35 -0.05 -3.41
CA PRO A 10 -28.31 -1.48 -3.71
C PRO A 10 -27.69 -2.34 -2.61
N SER A 11 -28.16 -3.59 -2.55
CA SER A 11 -27.57 -4.71 -1.81
C SER A 11 -26.44 -5.35 -2.64
N SER A 12 -25.23 -5.40 -2.09
CA SER A 12 -24.15 -6.22 -2.60
C SER A 12 -24.29 -7.67 -2.12
N LEU A 13 -24.19 -8.58 -3.10
CA LEU A 13 -23.55 -9.89 -3.04
C LEU A 13 -24.16 -10.95 -2.11
N ARG A 14 -25.08 -11.74 -2.69
CA ARG A 14 -25.20 -13.18 -2.43
C ARG A 14 -24.76 -13.94 -3.67
N SER A 15 -23.75 -14.78 -3.55
CA SER A 15 -23.83 -16.13 -4.12
C SER A 15 -23.09 -17.11 -3.21
N ASN A 16 -23.81 -18.19 -2.95
CA ASN A 16 -23.50 -19.35 -2.12
C ASN A 16 -23.29 -20.48 -3.15
N THR A 17 -22.34 -21.41 -3.05
CA THR A 17 -22.43 -22.56 -2.15
C THR A 17 -21.28 -23.56 -2.42
N ASN A 18 -20.92 -24.26 -1.33
CA ASN A 18 -20.27 -25.58 -1.24
C ASN A 18 -18.74 -25.66 -1.17
N SER A 19 -18.21 -25.40 0.04
CA SER A 19 -17.32 -26.37 0.70
C SER A 19 -17.39 -26.20 2.22
N GLU A 20 -17.63 -27.32 2.91
CA GLU A 20 -17.57 -27.62 4.35
C GLU A 20 -17.33 -26.48 5.36
N SER A 21 -18.29 -26.33 6.27
CA SER A 21 -18.22 -25.45 7.43
C SER A 21 -17.25 -25.98 8.50
N GLY A 22 -15.97 -25.66 8.36
CA GLY A 22 -15.08 -25.54 9.50
C GLY A 22 -15.22 -24.13 10.08
N SER A 23 -15.70 -23.99 11.32
CA SER A 23 -15.65 -22.71 12.03
C SER A 23 -14.20 -22.21 12.07
N ILE A 24 -13.90 -21.13 11.35
CA ILE A 24 -12.63 -20.42 11.50
C ILE A 24 -12.63 -19.86 12.92
N LYS A 25 -11.81 -20.43 13.80
CA LYS A 25 -11.59 -19.88 15.14
C LYS A 25 -10.92 -18.51 14.97
N PRO A 26 -11.34 -17.48 15.73
CA PRO A 26 -10.59 -16.24 15.78
C PRO A 26 -9.14 -16.53 16.20
N ILE A 27 -8.19 -15.84 15.57
CA ILE A 27 -6.78 -15.92 15.94
C ILE A 27 -6.68 -15.46 17.40
N GLN A 28 -6.32 -16.38 18.30
CA GLN A 28 -6.00 -16.01 19.67
C GLN A 28 -4.69 -15.21 19.63
N GLU A 29 -4.74 -13.96 20.11
CA GLU A 29 -3.53 -13.19 20.34
C GLU A 29 -2.73 -13.88 21.46
N GLU A 30 -1.50 -14.26 21.14
CA GLU A 30 -0.53 -14.75 22.10
C GLU A 30 0.36 -13.59 22.54
N VAL A 31 0.55 -13.42 23.84
CA VAL A 31 1.45 -12.42 24.39
C VAL A 31 2.83 -13.05 24.53
N VAL A 32 3.82 -12.44 23.87
CA VAL A 32 5.22 -12.84 23.99
C VAL A 32 5.93 -11.85 24.91
N SER A 33 6.36 -12.33 26.07
CA SER A 33 7.09 -11.54 27.06
C SER A 33 8.51 -11.22 26.60
N ASN A 34 9.16 -10.23 27.23
CA ASN A 34 10.55 -9.83 26.93
C ASN A 34 11.60 -10.94 27.16
N ASP A 35 11.27 -11.99 27.91
CA ASP A 35 12.11 -13.17 28.14
C ASP A 35 11.85 -14.32 27.14
N GLY A 36 10.93 -14.12 26.18
CA GLY A 36 10.57 -15.10 25.17
C GLY A 36 9.54 -16.14 25.63
N SER A 37 8.98 -16.00 26.84
CA SER A 37 7.83 -16.81 27.26
C SER A 37 6.57 -16.45 26.46
N ILE A 38 5.81 -17.47 26.06
CA ILE A 38 4.54 -17.32 25.34
C ILE A 38 3.42 -17.63 26.33
N SER A 39 2.50 -16.68 26.53
CA SER A 39 1.29 -16.89 27.33
C SER A 39 0.03 -16.62 26.49
N ALA A 40 -1.06 -17.28 26.85
CA ALA A 40 -2.38 -16.93 26.32
C ALA A 40 -2.72 -15.52 26.81
N ALA A 41 -3.20 -14.64 25.92
CA ALA A 41 -3.77 -13.37 26.34
C ALA A 41 -4.88 -13.64 27.38
N ALA A 42 -4.82 -12.96 28.52
CA ALA A 42 -5.90 -13.00 29.50
C ALA A 42 -7.20 -12.51 28.83
N GLU A 43 -8.32 -13.19 29.09
CA GLU A 43 -9.63 -12.71 28.63
C GLU A 43 -9.85 -11.27 29.11
N PRO A 44 -10.27 -10.33 28.23
CA PRO A 44 -10.53 -8.97 28.65
C PRO A 44 -11.69 -8.96 29.67
N SER A 45 -11.44 -8.32 30.82
CA SER A 45 -12.47 -8.07 31.82
C SER A 45 -13.57 -7.17 31.23
N PRO A 46 -14.86 -7.40 31.56
CA PRO A 46 -15.96 -6.72 30.89
C PRO A 46 -16.22 -5.35 31.51
N THR A 47 -15.39 -4.36 31.22
CA THR A 47 -15.68 -2.95 31.55
C THR A 47 -14.95 -2.02 30.61
N GLU A 48 -15.64 -1.62 29.53
CA GLU A 48 -15.80 -0.22 29.11
C GLU A 48 -16.74 -0.19 27.89
N ARG A 49 -18.01 0.16 28.15
CA ARG A 49 -18.98 0.45 27.08
C ARG A 49 -18.84 1.91 26.69
N SER A 50 -18.43 2.18 25.46
CA SER A 50 -18.59 3.49 24.82
C SER A 50 -20.08 3.88 24.79
N PRO A 51 -20.46 5.08 25.27
CA PRO A 51 -21.85 5.49 25.38
C PRO A 51 -22.26 6.30 24.15
N LEU A 52 -22.53 5.64 23.01
CA LEU A 52 -23.21 6.30 21.90
C LEU A 52 -24.20 5.34 21.25
N LEU A 53 -25.47 5.75 21.27
CA LEU A 53 -26.69 5.18 20.66
C LEU A 53 -27.72 4.63 21.66
N SER A 54 -28.31 5.53 22.45
CA SER A 54 -29.68 5.32 22.95
C SER A 54 -30.68 5.66 21.83
N LEU A 55 -31.32 4.63 21.29
CA LEU A 55 -32.54 4.76 20.49
C LEU A 55 -33.63 5.48 21.29
N ARG A 56 -34.17 6.58 20.76
CA ARG A 56 -35.41 7.18 21.25
C ARG A 56 -36.48 7.10 20.16
N ARG A 57 -37.41 6.15 20.33
CA ARG A 57 -38.71 6.12 19.65
C ARG A 57 -39.61 7.18 20.28
N HIS A 58 -40.19 8.04 19.46
CA HIS A 58 -41.23 8.98 19.88
C HIS A 58 -42.60 8.28 19.93
N HIS A 59 -43.26 8.37 21.09
CA HIS A 59 -44.69 8.08 21.24
C HIS A 59 -45.50 9.37 21.02
N HIS A 60 -46.54 9.26 20.21
CA HIS A 60 -47.66 10.20 20.13
C HIS A 60 -48.58 10.04 21.34
N ALA A 61 -49.07 11.14 21.93
CA ALA A 61 -50.41 11.22 22.53
C ALA A 61 -50.86 12.67 22.79
N ASN A 62 -51.98 13.01 22.14
CA ASN A 62 -53.13 13.85 22.51
C ASN A 62 -53.01 15.19 23.26
N SER A 63 -53.69 16.15 22.62
CA SER A 63 -54.22 17.44 23.06
C SER A 63 -55.21 17.40 24.22
N TYR A 64 -55.17 18.41 25.11
CA TYR A 64 -56.36 18.99 25.77
C TYR A 64 -56.15 20.49 26.07
N HIS A 65 -57.20 21.27 25.83
CA HIS A 65 -57.40 22.69 26.17
C HIS A 65 -57.58 22.89 27.69
N LEU A 66 -57.21 24.08 28.21
CA LEU A 66 -58.01 24.98 29.09
C LEU A 66 -57.21 26.28 29.43
N PRO A 67 -57.88 27.38 29.84
CA PRO A 67 -57.49 28.77 29.57
C PRO A 67 -56.82 29.49 30.79
N PRO A 68 -56.42 30.77 30.68
CA PRO A 68 -55.43 31.40 31.57
C PRO A 68 -56.07 31.98 32.85
N PRO A 69 -55.27 32.41 33.85
CA PRO A 69 -55.09 33.86 33.97
C PRO A 69 -53.80 34.38 34.63
N SER A 70 -53.60 35.67 34.37
CA SER A 70 -53.06 36.72 35.26
C SER A 70 -51.55 36.91 35.40
N ARG A 71 -51.14 38.09 34.90
CA ARG A 71 -49.90 38.80 35.20
C ARG A 71 -49.74 39.05 36.70
N GLN A 72 -48.55 38.77 37.22
CA GLN A 72 -47.92 39.65 38.20
C GLN A 72 -46.44 39.85 37.86
N SER A 73 -46.07 41.11 37.76
CA SER A 73 -44.73 41.63 37.51
C SER A 73 -43.92 41.66 38.80
N LYS A 74 -42.60 41.45 38.70
CA LYS A 74 -41.59 42.15 39.50
C LYS A 74 -40.19 42.04 38.87
N PRO A 75 -39.29 43.02 39.09
CA PRO A 75 -38.27 43.38 38.12
C PRO A 75 -36.84 42.97 38.49
N LYS A 76 -36.02 42.82 37.43
CA LYS A 76 -34.57 43.06 37.35
C LYS A 76 -33.63 42.31 38.31
N SER A 77 -32.98 41.29 37.76
CA SER A 77 -31.52 41.16 37.91
C SER A 77 -30.89 41.11 36.51
N LEU A 78 -30.91 42.24 35.80
CA LEU A 78 -30.28 42.36 34.49
C LEU A 78 -28.77 42.06 34.57
N CYS A 79 -28.12 42.40 35.69
CA CYS A 79 -26.69 42.15 35.89
C CYS A 79 -26.35 40.67 36.02
N ASN A 80 -27.16 39.87 36.74
CA ASN A 80 -26.91 38.42 36.82
C ASN A 80 -27.19 37.72 35.49
N SER A 81 -28.21 38.15 34.75
CA SER A 81 -28.47 37.60 33.42
C SER A 81 -27.33 37.90 32.45
N ILE A 82 -26.74 39.10 32.49
CA ILE A 82 -25.59 39.45 31.63
C ILE A 82 -24.34 38.64 32.03
N LEU A 83 -24.07 38.49 33.33
CA LEU A 83 -22.94 37.67 33.81
C LEU A 83 -23.10 36.19 33.45
N VAL A 84 -24.32 35.65 33.55
CA VAL A 84 -24.62 34.27 33.15
C VAL A 84 -24.48 34.11 31.63
N LEU A 85 -24.96 35.07 30.84
CA LEU A 85 -24.79 35.05 29.38
C LEU A 85 -23.33 35.16 28.96
N LEU A 86 -22.53 36.01 29.62
CA LEU A 86 -21.09 36.12 29.37
C LEU A 86 -20.36 34.82 29.75
N ALA A 87 -20.71 34.20 30.88
CA ALA A 87 -20.12 32.93 31.30
C ALA A 87 -20.48 31.77 30.35
N ILE A 88 -21.72 31.73 29.86
CA ILE A 88 -22.14 30.74 28.85
C ILE A 88 -21.38 30.99 27.53
N PHE A 89 -21.22 32.26 27.13
CA PHE A 89 -20.52 32.61 25.90
C PHE A 89 -19.03 32.29 25.95
N THR A 90 -18.36 32.59 27.08
CA THR A 90 -16.95 32.23 27.26
C THR A 90 -16.76 30.73 27.35
N PHE A 91 -17.65 30.01 28.03
CA PHE A 91 -17.62 28.54 28.06
C PHE A 91 -17.85 27.94 26.66
N ALA A 92 -18.77 28.48 25.86
CA ALA A 92 -19.00 28.04 24.48
C ALA A 92 -17.78 28.29 23.57
N ILE A 93 -17.08 29.41 23.74
CA ILE A 93 -15.85 29.71 22.99
C ILE A 93 -14.72 28.76 23.41
N ILE A 94 -14.50 28.58 24.71
CA ILE A 94 -13.42 27.72 25.22
C ILE A 94 -13.67 26.27 24.82
N THR A 95 -14.91 25.78 24.96
CA THR A 95 -15.28 24.43 24.50
C THR A 95 -15.12 24.28 23.00
N SER A 96 -15.48 25.28 22.18
CA SER A 96 -15.24 25.26 20.73
C SER A 96 -13.74 25.20 20.38
N ILE A 97 -12.90 25.97 21.06
CA ILE A 97 -11.44 25.96 20.85
C ILE A 97 -10.84 24.62 21.28
N VAL A 98 -11.23 24.12 22.46
CA VAL A 98 -10.76 22.83 22.98
C VAL A 98 -11.24 21.69 22.09
N LEU A 99 -12.48 21.73 21.61
CA LEU A 99 -13.04 20.72 20.71
C LEU A 99 -12.37 20.74 19.33
N LYS A 100 -12.03 21.91 18.79
CA LYS A 100 -11.22 22.06 17.58
C LYS A 100 -9.81 21.49 17.75
N ASN A 101 -9.19 21.72 18.90
CA ASN A 101 -7.85 21.22 19.21
C ASN A 101 -7.84 19.71 19.53
N LEU A 102 -8.92 19.14 20.08
CA LEU A 102 -9.02 17.72 20.44
C LEU A 102 -9.53 16.84 19.29
N LEU A 103 -10.47 17.33 18.48
CA LEU A 103 -11.05 16.53 17.39
C LEU A 103 -10.31 16.68 16.06
N GLY A 104 -9.42 17.66 15.93
CA GLY A 104 -8.84 18.02 14.65
C GLY A 104 -9.93 18.58 13.71
N GLU A 105 -9.52 19.45 12.80
CA GLU A 105 -10.44 20.03 11.83
C GLU A 105 -10.75 18.97 10.76
N PHE A 106 -11.87 18.24 10.93
CA PHE A 106 -12.48 17.49 9.83
C PHE A 106 -13.27 18.50 8.99
N ASP A 107 -12.57 19.11 8.04
CA ASP A 107 -13.13 19.98 7.03
C ASP A 107 -13.85 19.10 5.99
N ASP A 108 -15.15 18.85 6.17
CA ASP A 108 -16.01 18.08 5.23
C ASP A 108 -16.43 18.94 4.01
N ASN A 109 -15.62 19.93 3.63
CA ASN A 109 -15.78 20.62 2.36
C ASN A 109 -15.12 19.79 1.26
N PRO A 110 -15.84 19.42 0.17
CA PRO A 110 -15.24 18.83 -1.01
C PRO A 110 -14.55 19.94 -1.81
N THR A 111 -13.52 20.54 -1.23
CA THR A 111 -12.49 21.26 -1.97
C THR A 111 -11.34 20.30 -2.15
N ASP A 112 -10.89 20.14 -3.38
CA ASP A 112 -9.85 19.21 -3.86
C ASP A 112 -8.51 19.29 -3.10
N ASP A 113 -8.44 18.86 -1.83
CA ASP A 113 -7.17 18.85 -1.09
C ASP A 113 -6.83 17.50 -0.43
N PRO A 114 -6.10 16.63 -1.15
CA PRO A 114 -5.36 15.55 -0.52
C PRO A 114 -4.14 16.05 0.28
N SER A 115 -4.12 15.76 1.58
CA SER A 115 -2.94 15.76 2.47
C SER A 115 -2.98 14.48 3.33
N PRO A 116 -1.83 13.83 3.67
CA PRO A 116 -0.55 14.43 4.02
C PRO A 116 0.44 14.41 2.86
N THR A 117 0.85 15.61 2.47
CA THR A 117 1.99 15.88 1.59
C THR A 117 3.33 15.69 2.33
N ASP A 118 4.43 15.59 1.57
CA ASP A 118 5.81 15.89 2.03
C ASP A 118 5.77 17.02 3.09
N PRO A 119 6.58 17.01 4.16
CA PRO A 119 6.68 18.11 5.15
C PRO A 119 6.86 19.53 4.55
N ARG A 120 7.07 19.68 3.23
CA ARG A 120 7.13 20.93 2.47
C ARG A 120 5.92 21.21 1.55
N GLY A 121 4.85 20.41 1.57
CA GLY A 121 3.61 20.68 0.83
C GLY A 121 3.66 20.53 -0.69
N ARG A 122 4.74 19.99 -1.27
CA ARG A 122 4.88 19.87 -2.73
C ARG A 122 4.39 18.52 -3.22
N ARG A 123 3.32 18.50 -4.02
CA ARG A 123 3.07 17.37 -4.92
C ARG A 123 4.12 17.38 -6.02
N HIS A 124 4.70 16.23 -6.35
CA HIS A 124 5.39 16.11 -7.63
C HIS A 124 4.39 16.49 -8.72
N PRO A 125 4.75 17.35 -9.69
CA PRO A 125 3.83 17.71 -10.76
C PRO A 125 3.37 16.42 -11.45
N ALA A 126 2.06 16.17 -11.44
CA ALA A 126 1.49 15.03 -12.13
C ALA A 126 1.64 15.27 -13.63
N ILE A 127 2.54 14.52 -14.27
CA ILE A 127 2.72 14.57 -15.72
C ILE A 127 1.65 13.68 -16.34
N LEU A 128 0.74 14.27 -17.11
CA LEU A 128 -0.25 13.51 -17.88
C LEU A 128 0.44 12.87 -19.10
N ALA A 129 0.73 11.59 -19.01
CA ALA A 129 1.02 10.77 -20.19
C ALA A 129 -0.29 10.34 -20.85
N SER A 130 -0.42 10.50 -22.17
CA SER A 130 -1.63 10.13 -22.92
C SER A 130 -1.32 9.18 -24.07
N GLY A 131 -2.22 8.21 -24.30
CA GLY A 131 -2.09 7.20 -25.34
C GLY A 131 -3.45 6.60 -25.70
N ARG A 132 -3.59 6.05 -26.91
CA ARG A 132 -4.87 5.51 -27.40
C ARG A 132 -4.98 3.98 -27.37
N LYS A 133 -3.85 3.27 -27.22
CA LYS A 133 -3.78 1.81 -27.43
C LYS A 133 -3.30 1.05 -26.19
N ALA A 134 -2.29 1.58 -25.51
CA ALA A 134 -1.72 0.98 -24.33
C ALA A 134 -0.99 2.06 -23.51
N GLY A 135 -0.67 1.72 -22.26
CA GLY A 135 0.17 2.52 -21.38
C GLY A 135 0.83 1.64 -20.34
N VAL A 136 2.03 2.03 -19.92
CA VAL A 136 2.77 1.43 -18.83
C VAL A 136 3.17 2.55 -17.90
N ALA A 137 2.91 2.39 -16.60
CA ALA A 137 3.26 3.35 -15.58
C ALA A 137 4.03 2.65 -14.47
N THR A 138 5.24 3.10 -14.22
CA THR A 138 6.11 2.66 -13.11
C THR A 138 6.68 3.88 -12.40
N GLU A 139 7.36 3.67 -11.27
CA GLU A 139 8.06 4.73 -10.54
C GLU A 139 9.31 5.28 -11.27
N ASN A 140 9.70 4.68 -12.39
CA ASN A 140 10.88 5.08 -13.17
C ASN A 140 10.55 5.14 -14.67
N GLU A 141 10.76 6.31 -15.29
CA GLU A 141 10.44 6.52 -16.71
C GLU A 141 11.10 5.49 -17.64
N VAL A 142 12.37 5.13 -17.39
CA VAL A 142 13.10 4.13 -18.18
C VAL A 142 12.39 2.77 -18.12
N CYS A 143 11.87 2.38 -16.97
CA CYS A 143 11.17 1.12 -16.79
C CYS A 143 9.74 1.12 -17.34
N SER A 144 9.09 2.29 -17.39
CA SER A 144 7.85 2.47 -18.15
C SER A 144 8.10 2.30 -19.65
N ASN A 145 9.19 2.85 -20.16
CA ASN A 145 9.59 2.70 -21.57
C ASN A 145 9.94 1.25 -21.92
N VAL A 146 10.67 0.54 -21.04
CA VAL A 146 10.97 -0.90 -21.22
C VAL A 146 9.69 -1.73 -21.36
N GLY A 147 8.67 -1.47 -20.53
CA GLY A 147 7.37 -2.14 -20.66
C GLY A 147 6.62 -1.72 -21.91
N MET A 148 6.70 -0.46 -22.31
CA MET A 148 6.09 0.02 -23.55
C MET A 148 6.72 -0.63 -24.78
N ASP A 149 8.04 -0.82 -24.83
CA ASP A 149 8.72 -1.53 -25.91
C ASP A 149 8.20 -2.98 -26.04
N VAL A 150 8.00 -3.66 -24.92
CA VAL A 150 7.39 -5.00 -24.89
C VAL A 150 5.97 -5.01 -25.48
N LEU A 151 5.15 -4.00 -25.18
CA LEU A 151 3.80 -3.89 -25.77
C LEU A 151 3.85 -3.54 -27.27
N LEU A 152 4.82 -2.72 -27.70
CA LEU A 152 5.05 -2.41 -29.11
C LEU A 152 5.45 -3.66 -29.91
N GLU A 153 6.22 -4.55 -29.29
CA GLU A 153 6.59 -5.89 -29.78
C GLU A 153 5.44 -6.92 -29.72
N LYS A 154 4.21 -6.48 -29.39
CA LYS A 154 3.01 -7.34 -29.31
C LYS A 154 3.10 -8.38 -28.18
N GLY A 155 3.89 -8.11 -27.14
CA GLY A 155 3.79 -8.79 -25.86
C GLY A 155 2.48 -8.47 -25.14
N THR A 156 2.17 -9.24 -24.11
CA THR A 156 0.97 -9.02 -23.28
C THR A 156 1.22 -7.95 -22.20
N ALA A 157 0.14 -7.53 -21.53
CA ALA A 157 0.28 -6.66 -20.36
C ALA A 157 1.13 -7.32 -19.25
N VAL A 158 1.10 -8.65 -19.15
CA VAL A 158 1.93 -9.40 -18.19
C VAL A 158 3.38 -9.45 -18.63
N ASP A 159 3.67 -9.65 -19.93
CA ASP A 159 5.05 -9.53 -20.44
C ASP A 159 5.66 -8.16 -20.11
N ALA A 160 4.89 -7.09 -20.33
CA ALA A 160 5.32 -5.73 -20.04
C ALA A 160 5.54 -5.50 -18.55
N ALA A 161 4.63 -5.99 -17.69
CA ALA A 161 4.78 -5.91 -16.24
C ALA A 161 6.04 -6.64 -15.76
N VAL A 162 6.32 -7.85 -16.26
CA VAL A 162 7.53 -8.62 -15.91
C VAL A 162 8.80 -7.85 -16.27
N ALA A 163 8.90 -7.33 -17.49
CA ALA A 163 10.08 -6.58 -17.94
C ALA A 163 10.24 -5.26 -17.14
N SER A 164 9.16 -4.53 -16.92
CA SER A 164 9.14 -3.31 -16.12
C SER A 164 9.57 -3.54 -14.68
N THR A 165 9.05 -4.58 -14.01
CA THR A 165 9.41 -4.89 -12.61
C THR A 165 10.88 -5.27 -12.47
N LEU A 166 11.40 -6.10 -13.39
CA LEU A 166 12.83 -6.44 -13.40
C LEU A 166 13.71 -5.20 -13.65
N CYS A 167 13.26 -4.26 -14.49
CA CYS A 167 13.95 -2.97 -14.68
C CYS A 167 13.95 -2.14 -13.40
N VAL A 168 12.80 -2.04 -12.70
CA VAL A 168 12.70 -1.30 -11.44
C VAL A 168 13.68 -1.85 -10.41
N GLY A 169 13.83 -3.19 -10.32
CA GLY A 169 14.83 -3.82 -9.46
C GLY A 169 16.29 -3.49 -9.80
N VAL A 170 16.57 -2.97 -11.00
CA VAL A 170 17.89 -2.46 -11.38
C VAL A 170 18.07 -1.00 -11.00
N LEU A 171 17.07 -0.14 -11.23
CA LEU A 171 17.20 1.32 -11.13
C LEU A 171 16.71 1.90 -9.80
N ASN A 172 15.66 1.33 -9.22
CA ASN A 172 15.06 1.75 -7.95
C ASN A 172 15.05 0.55 -6.97
N MET A 173 16.23 -0.06 -6.74
CA MET A 173 16.39 -1.26 -5.91
C MET A 173 16.04 -1.05 -4.43
N PHE A 174 15.89 0.20 -3.99
CA PHE A 174 15.40 0.54 -2.65
C PHE A 174 13.88 0.29 -2.48
N SER A 175 13.15 0.06 -3.58
CA SER A 175 11.70 -0.19 -3.59
C SER A 175 11.35 -1.66 -3.83
N SER A 176 11.91 -2.25 -4.90
CA SER A 176 11.56 -3.59 -5.40
C SER A 176 12.79 -4.30 -5.97
N GLY A 177 12.73 -5.63 -6.09
CA GLY A 177 13.76 -6.43 -6.74
C GLY A 177 13.59 -7.93 -6.51
N ILE A 178 14.41 -8.74 -7.19
CA ILE A 178 14.32 -10.21 -7.16
C ILE A 178 14.57 -10.83 -5.77
N GLY A 179 15.06 -10.04 -4.82
CA GLY A 179 15.25 -10.44 -3.42
C GLY A 179 14.04 -10.22 -2.51
N GLY A 180 12.90 -9.75 -3.04
CA GLY A 180 11.67 -9.53 -2.29
C GLY A 180 10.50 -10.37 -2.79
N GLY A 181 9.30 -9.80 -2.77
CA GLY A 181 8.07 -10.39 -3.26
C GLY A 181 6.92 -9.38 -3.35
N GLY A 182 5.74 -9.85 -3.72
CA GLY A 182 4.62 -8.95 -3.98
C GLY A 182 3.34 -9.66 -4.41
N PHE A 183 2.51 -8.92 -5.13
CA PHE A 183 1.22 -9.39 -5.63
C PHE A 183 1.01 -8.88 -7.06
N MET A 184 0.33 -9.66 -7.89
CA MET A 184 -0.11 -9.23 -9.22
C MET A 184 -1.60 -9.51 -9.38
N ILE A 185 -2.36 -8.51 -9.82
CA ILE A 185 -3.76 -8.68 -10.18
C ILE A 185 -3.85 -8.58 -11.70
N VAL A 186 -4.25 -9.67 -12.33
CA VAL A 186 -4.43 -9.77 -13.78
C VAL A 186 -5.92 -9.73 -14.09
N ARG A 187 -6.29 -8.84 -15.01
CA ARG A 187 -7.63 -8.77 -15.62
C ARG A 187 -7.52 -9.29 -17.06
N ASP A 188 -7.95 -10.52 -17.29
CA ASP A 188 -7.85 -11.19 -18.59
C ASP A 188 -9.18 -11.13 -19.37
N PRO A 189 -9.25 -10.36 -20.47
CA PRO A 189 -10.43 -10.31 -21.32
C PRO A 189 -10.47 -11.43 -22.37
N THR A 190 -9.47 -12.32 -22.44
CA THR A 190 -9.37 -13.37 -23.46
C THR A 190 -10.63 -14.23 -23.58
N PRO A 191 -11.26 -14.71 -22.48
CA PRO A 191 -12.48 -15.50 -22.57
C PRO A 191 -13.69 -14.74 -23.14
N CYS A 192 -13.60 -13.41 -23.27
CA CYS A 192 -14.61 -12.58 -23.93
C CYS A 192 -14.47 -12.56 -25.46
N PHE A 193 -13.30 -12.87 -26.03
CA PHE A 193 -13.08 -12.76 -27.47
C PHE A 193 -13.88 -13.78 -28.29
N ASP A 194 -14.12 -14.97 -27.73
CA ASP A 194 -14.90 -16.02 -28.40
C ASP A 194 -16.41 -15.87 -28.20
N LYS A 195 -16.84 -15.11 -27.19
CA LYS A 195 -18.25 -14.92 -26.82
C LYS A 195 -18.83 -13.70 -27.52
N ARG A 196 -18.99 -13.76 -28.85
CA ARG A 196 -19.74 -12.76 -29.62
C ARG A 196 -21.17 -12.63 -29.08
N GLY A 197 -21.41 -11.67 -28.17
CA GLY A 197 -22.76 -11.29 -27.71
C GLY A 197 -23.05 -11.37 -26.21
N LYS A 198 -22.15 -11.86 -25.34
CA LYS A 198 -22.33 -11.79 -23.87
C LYS A 198 -21.34 -10.78 -23.30
N LYS A 199 -21.83 -9.60 -22.92
CA LYS A 199 -21.00 -8.40 -22.73
C LYS A 199 -20.41 -8.18 -21.33
N ASP A 200 -20.93 -8.79 -20.26
CA ASP A 200 -20.63 -8.21 -18.93
C ASP A 200 -19.98 -9.14 -17.89
N ASP A 201 -19.77 -10.44 -18.15
CA ASP A 201 -19.29 -11.38 -17.11
C ASP A 201 -18.34 -12.48 -17.63
N CYS A 202 -17.51 -12.17 -18.63
CA CYS A 202 -16.55 -13.10 -19.22
C CYS A 202 -15.09 -12.77 -18.94
N VAL A 203 -14.82 -11.67 -18.22
CA VAL A 203 -13.46 -11.26 -17.86
C VAL A 203 -13.04 -12.06 -16.65
N GLU A 204 -11.87 -12.70 -16.74
CA GLU A 204 -11.29 -13.40 -15.61
C GLU A 204 -10.38 -12.49 -14.81
N HIS A 205 -10.50 -12.58 -13.49
CA HIS A 205 -9.67 -11.85 -12.54
C HIS A 205 -8.85 -12.86 -11.77
N THR A 206 -7.52 -12.75 -11.85
CA THR A 206 -6.60 -13.64 -11.14
C THR A 206 -5.68 -12.80 -10.28
N THR A 207 -5.55 -13.19 -9.01
CA THR A 207 -4.53 -12.66 -8.10
C THR A 207 -3.42 -13.70 -7.97
N ILE A 208 -2.19 -13.27 -8.17
CA ILE A 208 -0.99 -14.07 -7.95
C ILE A 208 -0.31 -13.50 -6.71
N ASP A 209 -0.30 -14.27 -5.63
CA ASP A 209 0.41 -13.96 -4.40
C ASP A 209 1.80 -14.60 -4.44
N PHE A 210 2.81 -13.74 -4.36
CA PHE A 210 4.21 -14.12 -4.31
C PHE A 210 4.93 -13.28 -3.24
N ARG A 211 4.21 -12.95 -2.17
CA ARG A 211 4.78 -12.31 -0.98
C ARG A 211 5.82 -13.22 -0.35
N GLU A 212 6.84 -12.64 0.26
CA GLU A 212 7.84 -13.39 0.98
C GLU A 212 7.21 -14.22 2.10
N THR A 213 7.78 -15.40 2.36
CA THR A 213 7.35 -16.28 3.46
C THR A 213 8.38 -16.31 4.56
N ALA A 214 7.94 -16.59 5.79
CA ALA A 214 8.87 -16.82 6.89
C ALA A 214 9.74 -18.06 6.58
N PRO A 215 11.07 -18.00 6.75
CA PRO A 215 11.93 -19.17 6.57
C PRO A 215 11.51 -20.34 7.45
N ALA A 216 11.79 -21.58 7.05
CA ALA A 216 11.37 -22.78 7.79
C ALA A 216 11.88 -22.84 9.25
N ALA A 217 13.00 -22.19 9.54
CA ALA A 217 13.57 -22.09 10.89
C ALA A 217 13.03 -20.90 11.72
N ALA A 218 12.13 -20.09 11.16
CA ALA A 218 11.53 -18.96 11.86
C ALA A 218 10.64 -19.43 13.02
N ASN A 219 10.56 -18.61 14.07
CA ASN A 219 9.71 -18.88 15.22
C ASN A 219 9.22 -17.58 15.86
N LYS A 220 8.18 -17.68 16.70
CA LYS A 220 7.48 -16.54 17.30
C LYS A 220 8.39 -15.62 18.14
N THR A 221 9.45 -16.15 18.73
CA THR A 221 10.32 -15.42 19.65
C THR A 221 11.65 -15.00 19.02
N MET A 222 11.82 -15.19 17.71
CA MET A 222 13.09 -14.97 17.01
C MET A 222 13.58 -13.51 17.02
N TYR A 223 12.76 -12.57 17.48
CA TYR A 223 13.12 -11.14 17.62
C TYR A 223 12.97 -10.56 19.03
N VAL A 224 12.52 -11.36 20.00
CA VAL A 224 12.37 -10.90 21.39
C VAL A 224 13.73 -10.46 21.93
N GLY A 225 13.78 -9.26 22.51
CA GLY A 225 15.02 -8.64 23.00
C GLY A 225 16.02 -8.21 21.90
N ARG A 226 15.67 -8.35 20.60
CA ARG A 226 16.56 -8.06 19.47
C ARG A 226 15.83 -7.44 18.27
N VAL A 227 14.89 -6.53 18.54
CA VAL A 227 14.04 -5.86 17.53
C VAL A 227 14.80 -5.30 16.31
N PRO A 228 15.99 -4.66 16.44
CA PRO A 228 16.73 -4.19 15.27
C PRO A 228 17.10 -5.30 14.26
N LYS A 229 17.22 -6.55 14.71
CA LYS A 229 17.50 -7.71 13.84
C LYS A 229 16.30 -8.13 12.98
N ALA A 230 15.11 -7.59 13.24
CA ALA A 230 13.94 -7.73 12.38
C ALA A 230 13.95 -6.75 11.20
N GLN A 231 14.86 -5.76 11.19
CA GLN A 231 14.96 -4.74 10.14
C GLN A 231 16.29 -4.83 9.38
N PHE A 232 17.38 -5.22 10.05
CA PHE A 232 18.72 -5.21 9.47
C PHE A 232 19.42 -6.57 9.56
N GLY A 233 20.10 -6.92 8.47
CA GLY A 233 20.88 -8.15 8.33
C GLY A 233 20.07 -9.37 7.90
N GLY A 234 20.74 -10.49 7.68
CA GLY A 234 20.13 -11.69 7.09
C GLY A 234 18.98 -12.31 7.89
N LEU A 235 18.91 -12.09 9.21
CA LEU A 235 17.80 -12.62 10.02
C LEU A 235 16.45 -11.98 9.65
N ALA A 236 16.46 -10.74 9.15
CA ALA A 236 15.27 -10.00 8.74
C ALA A 236 14.69 -10.46 7.39
N VAL A 237 15.39 -11.31 6.65
CA VAL A 237 15.05 -11.68 5.27
C VAL A 237 13.98 -12.76 5.25
N GLY A 238 12.83 -12.46 4.62
CA GLY A 238 11.86 -13.47 4.22
C GLY A 238 12.31 -14.22 2.95
N VAL A 239 11.79 -15.42 2.71
CA VAL A 239 12.11 -16.19 1.50
C VAL A 239 11.57 -15.47 0.26
N PRO A 240 12.41 -15.01 -0.68
CA PRO A 240 11.98 -14.17 -1.80
C PRO A 240 11.00 -14.87 -2.76
N GLY A 241 9.87 -14.25 -3.06
CA GLY A 241 8.83 -14.79 -3.95
C GLY A 241 8.81 -14.17 -5.35
N GLU A 242 9.45 -13.01 -5.56
CA GLU A 242 9.34 -12.18 -6.78
C GLU A 242 9.44 -12.99 -8.08
N LEU A 243 10.55 -13.73 -8.26
CA LEU A 243 10.78 -14.47 -9.50
C LEU A 243 9.79 -15.62 -9.73
N ARG A 244 9.29 -16.27 -8.67
CA ARG A 244 8.21 -17.28 -8.80
C ARG A 244 6.90 -16.64 -9.23
N GLY A 245 6.55 -15.49 -8.66
CA GLY A 245 5.36 -14.74 -9.05
C GLY A 245 5.40 -14.32 -10.51
N LEU A 246 6.51 -13.72 -10.93
CA LEU A 246 6.71 -13.29 -12.31
C LEU A 246 6.73 -14.47 -13.29
N GLN A 247 7.34 -15.61 -12.90
CA GLN A 247 7.32 -16.84 -13.69
C GLN A 247 5.91 -17.38 -13.88
N GLU A 248 5.13 -17.49 -12.80
CA GLU A 248 3.78 -18.04 -12.87
C GLU A 248 2.84 -17.13 -13.69
N ALA A 249 2.98 -15.81 -13.54
CA ALA A 249 2.28 -14.85 -14.37
C ALA A 249 2.64 -15.01 -15.85
N HIS A 250 3.94 -15.06 -16.17
CA HIS A 250 4.46 -15.23 -17.52
C HIS A 250 4.03 -16.57 -18.14
N LYS A 251 4.02 -17.65 -17.36
CA LYS A 251 3.54 -18.96 -17.81
C LYS A 251 2.07 -18.95 -18.21
N ARG A 252 1.22 -18.22 -17.48
CA ARG A 252 -0.23 -18.15 -17.73
C ARG A 252 -0.59 -17.21 -18.87
N TYR A 253 0.07 -16.06 -18.93
CA TYR A 253 -0.37 -14.92 -19.75
C TYR A 253 0.73 -14.32 -20.63
N GLY A 254 1.96 -14.81 -20.51
CA GLY A 254 3.10 -14.32 -21.28
C GLY A 254 3.09 -14.84 -22.71
N LYS A 255 3.70 -14.07 -23.60
CA LYS A 255 3.80 -14.40 -25.03
C LYS A 255 5.21 -14.25 -25.56
N LEU A 256 5.95 -13.24 -25.12
CA LEU A 256 7.34 -13.08 -25.50
C LEU A 256 8.24 -14.06 -24.73
N PRO A 257 9.40 -14.48 -25.30
CA PRO A 257 10.33 -15.36 -24.59
C PRO A 257 10.82 -14.74 -23.27
N TRP A 258 10.92 -15.52 -22.20
CA TRP A 258 11.39 -15.07 -20.89
C TRP A 258 12.70 -14.26 -20.98
N LYS A 259 13.70 -14.80 -21.68
CA LYS A 259 15.00 -14.15 -21.90
C LYS A 259 14.87 -12.74 -22.48
N ARG A 260 13.92 -12.51 -23.40
CA ARG A 260 13.66 -11.18 -23.97
C ARG A 260 13.19 -10.19 -22.90
N LEU A 261 12.40 -10.64 -21.92
CA LEU A 261 11.88 -9.77 -20.86
C LEU A 261 12.96 -9.39 -19.84
N VAL A 262 13.94 -10.28 -19.61
CA VAL A 262 15.06 -10.04 -18.67
C VAL A 262 16.17 -9.20 -19.30
N GLN A 263 16.39 -9.30 -20.62
CA GLN A 263 17.53 -8.69 -21.30
C GLN A 263 17.71 -7.18 -21.05
N PRO A 264 16.67 -6.33 -21.09
CA PRO A 264 16.84 -4.90 -20.83
C PRO A 264 17.45 -4.61 -19.46
N SER A 265 17.04 -5.38 -18.44
CA SER A 265 17.56 -5.26 -17.08
C SER A 265 19.02 -5.71 -16.97
N ILE A 266 19.44 -6.71 -17.75
CA ILE A 266 20.85 -7.12 -17.83
C ILE A 266 21.71 -5.98 -18.37
N GLU A 267 21.28 -5.34 -19.46
CA GLU A 267 22.03 -4.23 -20.06
C GLU A 267 22.07 -3.01 -19.13
N LEU A 268 20.94 -2.64 -18.52
CA LEU A 268 20.89 -1.56 -17.53
C LEU A 268 21.79 -1.84 -16.32
N ALA A 269 21.86 -3.09 -15.84
CA ALA A 269 22.70 -3.44 -14.71
C ALA A 269 24.21 -3.33 -15.03
N LYS A 270 24.61 -3.36 -16.30
CA LYS A 270 26.00 -3.12 -16.70
C LYS A 270 26.38 -1.65 -16.59
N SER A 271 25.47 -0.73 -16.88
CA SER A 271 25.70 0.71 -16.80
C SER A 271 24.38 1.47 -16.79
N ALA A 272 24.10 2.21 -15.72
CA ALA A 272 22.90 3.02 -15.59
C ALA A 272 23.21 4.38 -14.97
N THR A 273 22.34 5.36 -15.22
CA THR A 273 22.45 6.70 -14.67
C THR A 273 21.65 6.81 -13.37
N VAL A 274 22.22 7.44 -12.36
CA VAL A 274 21.56 7.74 -11.09
C VAL A 274 20.44 8.76 -11.35
N SER A 275 19.21 8.34 -11.06
CA SER A 275 18.04 9.22 -11.12
C SER A 275 18.00 10.17 -9.92
N LYS A 276 17.20 11.24 -10.04
CA LYS A 276 16.93 12.17 -8.94
C LYS A 276 16.45 11.47 -7.67
N GLU A 277 15.53 10.52 -7.81
CA GLU A 277 14.98 9.79 -6.66
C GLU A 277 16.01 8.84 -6.06
N LEU A 278 16.81 8.15 -6.90
CA LEU A 278 17.90 7.31 -6.39
C LEU A 278 18.92 8.15 -5.62
N ALA A 279 19.38 9.29 -6.14
CA ALA A 279 20.30 10.18 -5.44
C ALA A 279 19.76 10.61 -4.06
N ARG A 280 18.46 10.95 -3.99
CA ARG A 280 17.77 11.28 -2.74
C ARG A 280 17.77 10.10 -1.76
N ARG A 281 17.56 8.88 -2.25
CA ARG A 281 17.55 7.65 -1.43
C ARG A 281 18.94 7.26 -0.94
N LEU A 282 19.97 7.40 -1.78
CA LEU A 282 21.36 7.18 -1.37
C LEU A 282 21.73 8.08 -0.18
N SER A 283 21.34 9.35 -0.24
CA SER A 283 21.58 10.31 0.84
C SER A 283 20.79 9.98 2.11
N TYR A 284 19.60 9.39 1.98
CA TYR A 284 18.76 8.99 3.12
C TYR A 284 19.37 7.85 3.94
N PHE A 285 20.08 6.91 3.30
CA PHE A 285 20.73 5.79 4.00
C PHE A 285 22.07 6.17 4.66
N GLY A 286 22.62 7.35 4.38
CA GLY A 286 23.73 7.95 5.14
C GLY A 286 24.97 7.06 5.22
N GLU A 287 25.52 6.92 6.44
CA GLU A 287 26.78 6.19 6.72
C GLU A 287 26.75 4.73 6.27
N PHE A 288 25.59 4.07 6.28
CA PHE A 288 25.45 2.68 5.81
C PHE A 288 26.00 2.48 4.39
N MET A 289 25.81 3.48 3.51
CA MET A 289 26.27 3.41 2.12
C MET A 289 27.80 3.49 1.98
N TYR A 290 28.48 4.05 2.99
CA TYR A 290 29.94 4.16 3.03
C TYR A 290 30.59 2.97 3.74
N ASP A 291 29.89 2.40 4.73
CA ASP A 291 30.39 1.34 5.61
C ASP A 291 30.18 -0.07 5.03
N ASP A 292 29.08 -0.29 4.30
CA ASP A 292 28.84 -1.57 3.63
C ASP A 292 29.69 -1.67 2.36
N PRO A 293 30.60 -2.65 2.24
CA PRO A 293 31.52 -2.75 1.12
C PRO A 293 30.79 -2.97 -0.22
N THR A 294 29.65 -3.65 -0.21
CA THR A 294 28.87 -3.95 -1.43
C THR A 294 28.22 -2.68 -1.96
N TRP A 295 27.61 -1.89 -1.07
CA TRP A 295 26.96 -0.65 -1.46
C TRP A 295 27.95 0.46 -1.78
N ARG A 296 29.07 0.51 -1.05
CA ARG A 296 30.18 1.43 -1.31
C ARG A 296 30.74 1.24 -2.71
N GLU A 297 31.02 0.00 -3.12
CA GLU A 297 31.55 -0.31 -4.46
C GLU A 297 30.63 0.22 -5.58
N ILE A 298 29.31 0.18 -5.37
CA ILE A 298 28.34 0.58 -6.40
C ILE A 298 28.11 2.09 -6.41
N PHE A 299 28.02 2.73 -5.23
CA PHE A 299 27.45 4.06 -5.08
C PHE A 299 28.39 5.12 -4.50
N VAL A 300 29.59 4.77 -4.05
CA VAL A 300 30.62 5.75 -3.70
C VAL A 300 31.56 5.93 -4.88
N ASP A 301 31.75 7.16 -5.29
CA ASP A 301 32.72 7.50 -6.33
C ASP A 301 34.13 7.44 -5.73
N GLU A 302 34.99 6.58 -6.26
CA GLU A 302 36.34 6.35 -5.71
C GLU A 302 37.25 7.58 -5.82
N ALA A 303 37.04 8.44 -6.82
CA ALA A 303 37.88 9.61 -7.04
C ALA A 303 37.58 10.73 -6.05
N THR A 304 36.31 10.89 -5.67
CA THR A 304 35.84 11.94 -4.75
C THR A 304 35.63 11.45 -3.33
N GLY A 305 35.39 10.15 -3.14
CA GLY A 305 34.97 9.55 -1.87
C GLY A 305 33.53 9.89 -1.47
N GLU A 306 32.75 10.51 -2.37
CA GLU A 306 31.37 10.93 -2.11
C GLU A 306 30.35 9.94 -2.70
N LEU A 307 29.11 9.95 -2.19
CA LEU A 307 28.01 9.26 -2.85
C LEU A 307 27.73 9.84 -4.23
N LYS A 308 27.48 8.94 -5.18
CA LYS A 308 27.02 9.28 -6.54
C LYS A 308 25.75 10.12 -6.50
N LYS A 309 25.72 11.15 -7.33
CA LYS A 309 24.67 12.16 -7.45
C LYS A 309 23.84 11.91 -8.71
N GLU A 310 22.72 12.62 -8.82
CA GLU A 310 21.90 12.59 -10.03
C GLU A 310 22.75 12.87 -11.28
N GLY A 311 22.61 12.04 -12.31
CA GLY A 311 23.40 12.12 -13.55
C GLY A 311 24.68 11.28 -13.54
N ASP A 312 25.19 10.85 -12.39
CA ASP A 312 26.36 9.98 -12.32
C ASP A 312 26.03 8.58 -12.84
N THR A 313 27.05 7.84 -13.27
CA THR A 313 26.90 6.45 -13.72
C THR A 313 27.23 5.47 -12.59
N PHE A 314 26.43 4.42 -12.44
CA PHE A 314 26.66 3.29 -11.55
C PHE A 314 26.60 1.96 -12.30
N HIS A 315 27.25 0.95 -11.74
CA HIS A 315 27.39 -0.38 -12.35
C HIS A 315 27.05 -1.45 -11.32
N ARG A 316 26.34 -2.51 -11.73
CA ARG A 316 25.99 -3.66 -10.88
C ARG A 316 26.37 -4.97 -11.59
N PRO A 317 27.66 -5.21 -11.86
CA PRO A 317 28.10 -6.33 -12.69
C PRO A 317 27.75 -7.70 -12.09
N ALA A 318 27.78 -7.84 -10.75
CA ALA A 318 27.30 -9.05 -10.08
C ALA A 318 25.81 -9.29 -10.34
N TYR A 319 24.99 -8.25 -10.25
CA TYR A 319 23.56 -8.33 -10.52
C TYR A 319 23.28 -8.65 -12.00
N ALA A 320 24.04 -8.06 -12.92
CA ALA A 320 23.94 -8.37 -14.35
C ALA A 320 24.22 -9.86 -14.63
N ARG A 321 25.23 -10.46 -13.99
CA ARG A 321 25.51 -11.91 -14.10
C ARG A 321 24.39 -12.78 -13.52
N THR A 322 23.81 -12.37 -12.39
CA THR A 322 22.65 -13.06 -11.80
C THR A 322 21.46 -13.04 -12.75
N LEU A 323 21.12 -11.87 -13.30
CA LEU A 323 20.04 -11.73 -14.28
C LEU A 323 20.32 -12.49 -15.57
N GLN A 324 21.58 -12.53 -16.04
CA GLN A 324 21.98 -13.34 -17.18
C GLN A 324 21.73 -14.83 -16.94
N THR A 325 22.11 -15.34 -15.77
CA THR A 325 21.87 -16.73 -15.38
C THR A 325 20.36 -17.04 -15.36
N ILE A 326 19.56 -16.14 -14.80
CA ILE A 326 18.08 -16.26 -14.77
C ILE A 326 17.47 -16.18 -16.17
N ALA A 327 18.06 -15.41 -17.08
CA ALA A 327 17.58 -15.30 -18.45
C ALA A 327 17.87 -16.57 -19.26
N ASP A 328 19.04 -17.19 -19.03
CA ASP A 328 19.50 -18.37 -19.76
C ASP A 328 18.91 -19.68 -19.24
N HIS A 329 18.73 -19.79 -17.93
CA HIS A 329 18.27 -21.02 -17.26
C HIS A 329 16.87 -20.90 -16.64
N GLY A 330 16.23 -19.75 -16.78
CA GLY A 330 14.93 -19.46 -16.20
C GLY A 330 14.98 -19.16 -14.69
N PRO A 331 13.81 -18.82 -14.10
CA PRO A 331 13.67 -18.45 -12.68
C PRO A 331 14.15 -19.51 -11.69
N ASP A 332 14.15 -20.80 -12.06
CA ASP A 332 14.62 -21.90 -11.21
C ASP A 332 16.08 -21.74 -10.78
N ALA A 333 16.90 -21.08 -11.60
CA ALA A 333 18.31 -20.85 -11.29
C ALA A 333 18.53 -19.93 -10.07
N PHE A 334 17.52 -19.15 -9.65
CA PHE A 334 17.60 -18.35 -8.43
C PHE A 334 17.33 -19.19 -7.17
N TYR A 335 16.42 -20.16 -7.28
CA TYR A 335 15.96 -20.99 -6.15
C TYR A 335 16.73 -22.30 -5.98
N THR A 336 17.57 -22.63 -6.96
CA THR A 336 18.37 -23.85 -7.00
C THR A 336 19.76 -23.54 -7.56
N GLY A 337 20.70 -24.50 -7.51
CA GLY A 337 21.99 -24.35 -8.17
C GLY A 337 22.97 -23.44 -7.43
N SER A 338 23.72 -22.61 -8.15
CA SER A 338 24.81 -21.80 -7.59
C SER A 338 24.38 -20.49 -6.95
N ILE A 339 23.26 -19.89 -7.37
CA ILE A 339 22.75 -18.66 -6.74
C ILE A 339 22.17 -18.98 -5.36
N ALA A 340 21.56 -20.15 -5.20
CA ALA A 340 20.96 -20.60 -3.95
C ALA A 340 21.95 -21.13 -2.90
N ARG A 341 23.23 -21.35 -3.26
CA ARG A 341 24.28 -21.87 -2.38
C ARG A 341 25.18 -20.74 -1.90
#